data_AF-A0A956GSZ9-F1
#
_entry.id   AF-A0A956GSZ9-F1
#
_cell.length_a   1.000
_cell.length_b   1.000
_cell.length_c   1.000
_cell.angle_alpha   90.00
_cell.angle_beta   90.00
_cell.angle_gamma   90.00
#
_symmetry.space_group_name_H-M   'P 1'
#
loop_
_entity.id
_entity.type
_entity.pdbx_description
1 polymer ?
#
loop_
_entity_poly.entity_id
_entity_poly.type
_entity_poly.pdbx_seq_one_letter_code
_entity_poly.pdbx_strand_id
1 'polypeptide(L)'
;MPRRPAPRRRRRAGRGQDGFTLFELLVTLAVSVIGMTGVVALQLATTRTNAMAAQTSDAVTIAKRTLEEARGKTLAQMYVDYEDVDAALPIDYDFGSQTVAGRTATYLRRIIVESTAASVDLLRIRVEVVWADEGADVNDLMHRHEISVELLRTRQEDF
;
A
#
# COMPACT_ATOMS: atom_id res chain seq x y z
N MET A 1 -61.95 -27.07 51.42
CA MET A 1 -60.92 -26.91 50.36
C MET A 1 -61.37 -25.85 49.36
N PRO A 2 -60.70 -24.69 49.28
CA PRO A 2 -61.08 -23.61 48.38
C PRO A 2 -60.61 -23.88 46.93
N ARG A 3 -61.52 -23.73 45.95
CA ARG A 3 -61.24 -23.89 44.51
C ARG A 3 -60.34 -22.75 44.01
N ARG A 4 -59.16 -23.09 43.49
CA ARG A 4 -58.24 -22.14 42.82
C ARG A 4 -58.94 -21.54 41.58
N PRO A 5 -59.04 -20.20 41.45
CA PRO A 5 -59.60 -19.57 40.26
C PRO A 5 -58.66 -19.76 39.06
N ALA A 6 -59.22 -20.21 37.94
CA ALA A 6 -58.49 -20.44 36.70
C ALA A 6 -57.99 -19.12 36.09
N PRO A 7 -56.79 -19.10 35.48
CA PRO A 7 -56.23 -17.88 34.90
C PRO A 7 -57.06 -17.41 33.70
N ARG A 8 -57.58 -16.17 33.79
CA ARG A 8 -58.24 -15.48 32.67
C ARG A 8 -57.23 -15.25 31.54
N ARG A 9 -57.37 -15.99 30.44
CA ARG A 9 -56.69 -15.70 29.17
C ARG A 9 -57.06 -14.28 28.73
N ARG A 10 -56.13 -13.32 28.86
CA ARG A 10 -56.21 -12.02 28.20
C ARG A 10 -56.21 -12.27 26.69
N ARG A 11 -57.37 -12.08 26.04
CA ARG A 11 -57.46 -11.99 24.59
C ARG A 11 -56.63 -10.78 24.16
N ARG A 12 -55.54 -11.00 23.43
CA ARG A 12 -54.82 -9.94 22.73
C ARG A 12 -55.81 -9.32 21.75
N ALA A 13 -56.28 -8.12 22.05
CA ALA A 13 -57.00 -7.30 21.09
C ALA A 13 -56.12 -7.19 19.84
N GLY A 14 -56.65 -7.60 18.69
CA GLY A 14 -55.94 -7.54 17.42
C GLY A 14 -55.49 -6.11 17.19
N ARG A 15 -54.17 -5.90 17.16
CA ARG A 15 -53.61 -4.66 16.63
C ARG A 15 -54.11 -4.54 15.20
N GLY A 16 -54.84 -3.46 14.90
CA GLY A 16 -55.28 -3.15 13.55
C GLY A 16 -54.08 -3.25 12.62
N GLN A 17 -54.25 -4.00 11.53
CA GLN A 17 -53.31 -3.98 10.41
C GLN A 17 -53.55 -2.66 9.68
N ASP A 18 -53.02 -1.57 10.22
CA ASP A 18 -52.93 -0.32 9.49
C ASP A 18 -51.96 -0.57 8.34
N GLY A 19 -52.51 -0.68 7.12
CA GLY A 19 -51.73 -0.90 5.92
C GLY A 19 -50.74 0.24 5.73
N PHE A 20 -49.48 -0.10 5.41
CA PHE A 20 -48.46 0.87 5.06
C PHE A 20 -48.99 1.80 3.97
N THR A 21 -48.89 3.11 4.20
CA THR A 21 -49.33 4.07 3.20
C THR A 21 -48.41 4.01 1.99
N LEU A 22 -48.94 4.22 0.77
CA LEU A 22 -48.13 4.26 -0.45
C LEU A 22 -46.98 5.28 -0.34
N PHE A 23 -47.20 6.37 0.39
CA PHE A 23 -46.19 7.38 0.69
C PHE A 23 -45.03 6.82 1.53
N GLU A 24 -45.31 5.98 2.51
CA GLU A 24 -44.29 5.37 3.36
C GLU A 24 -43.38 4.41 2.57
N LEU A 25 -43.94 3.68 1.60
CA LEU A 25 -43.15 2.88 0.67
C LEU A 25 -42.25 3.74 -0.24
N LEU A 26 -42.75 4.89 -0.70
CA LEU A 26 -41.93 5.81 -1.51
C LEU A 26 -40.77 6.40 -0.69
N VAL A 27 -41.02 6.80 0.55
CA VAL A 27 -39.98 7.34 1.44
C VAL A 27 -38.94 6.28 1.77
N THR A 28 -39.37 5.06 2.11
CA THR A 28 -38.45 3.95 2.40
C THR A 28 -37.60 3.57 1.18
N LEU A 29 -38.18 3.56 -0.02
CA LEU A 29 -37.43 3.35 -1.26
C LEU A 29 -36.39 4.47 -1.48
N ALA A 30 -36.79 5.74 -1.33
CA ALA A 30 -35.88 6.88 -1.51
C ALA A 30 -34.69 6.82 -0.54
N VAL A 31 -34.95 6.57 0.75
CA VAL A 31 -33.90 6.41 1.77
C VAL A 31 -33.00 5.21 1.47
N SER A 32 -33.58 4.09 1.02
CA SER A 32 -32.81 2.89 0.67
C SER A 32 -31.86 3.13 -0.51
N VAL A 33 -32.30 3.87 -1.54
CA VAL A 33 -31.46 4.23 -2.67
C VAL A 33 -30.27 5.10 -2.22
N ILE A 34 -30.53 6.14 -1.43
CA ILE A 34 -29.47 7.00 -0.88
C ILE A 34 -28.49 6.17 -0.03
N GLY A 35 -29.01 5.26 0.81
CA GLY A 35 -28.20 4.35 1.61
C GLY A 35 -27.29 3.46 0.76
N MET A 36 -27.83 2.83 -0.29
CA MET A 36 -27.04 2.00 -1.21
C MET A 36 -25.96 2.81 -1.94
N THR A 37 -26.26 4.04 -2.38
CA THR A 37 -25.26 4.91 -3.00
C THR A 37 -24.09 5.18 -2.06
N GLY A 38 -24.37 5.45 -0.78
CA GLY A 38 -23.33 5.63 0.24
C GLY A 38 -22.45 4.39 0.43
N VAL A 39 -23.06 3.21 0.50
CA VAL A 39 -22.33 1.93 0.65
C VAL A 39 -21.43 1.65 -0.55
N VAL A 40 -21.92 1.88 -1.78
CA VAL A 40 -21.13 1.67 -3.00
C VAL A 40 -19.92 2.61 -3.05
N ALA A 41 -20.10 3.89 -2.70
CA ALA A 41 -19.00 4.85 -2.64
C ALA A 41 -17.91 4.42 -1.63
N LEU A 42 -18.32 3.93 -0.45
CA LEU A 42 -17.40 3.41 0.56
C LEU A 42 -16.64 2.17 0.09
N GLN A 43 -17.32 1.24 -0.60
CA GLN A 43 -16.70 0.03 -1.15
C GLN A 43 -15.63 0.38 -2.20
N LEU A 44 -15.91 1.34 -3.07
CA LEU A 44 -14.94 1.83 -4.06
C LEU A 44 -13.72 2.46 -3.38
N ALA A 45 -13.94 3.32 -2.38
CA ALA A 45 -12.85 3.94 -1.63
C ALA A 45 -11.97 2.87 -0.94
N THR A 46 -12.59 1.90 -0.26
CA THR A 46 -11.88 0.80 0.41
C THR A 46 -11.05 -0.03 -0.58
N THR A 47 -11.58 -0.29 -1.76
CA THR A 47 -10.89 -1.07 -2.80
C THR A 47 -9.65 -0.33 -3.31
N ARG A 48 -9.75 0.99 -3.54
CA ARG A 48 -8.61 1.85 -3.93
C ARG A 48 -7.54 1.89 -2.84
N THR A 49 -7.94 2.08 -1.58
CA THR A 49 -7.00 2.07 -0.45
C THR A 49 -6.27 0.74 -0.32
N ASN A 50 -6.97 -0.39 -0.50
CA ASN A 50 -6.36 -1.71 -0.45
C ASN A 50 -5.35 -1.92 -1.59
N ALA A 51 -5.65 -1.43 -2.80
CA ALA A 51 -4.72 -1.49 -3.94
C ALA A 51 -3.44 -0.67 -3.68
N MET A 52 -3.58 0.56 -3.19
CA MET A 52 -2.42 1.41 -2.85
C MET A 52 -1.57 0.80 -1.72
N ALA A 53 -2.20 0.21 -0.71
CA ALA A 53 -1.50 -0.49 0.37
C ALA A 53 -0.73 -1.72 -0.15
N ALA A 54 -1.33 -2.48 -1.08
CA ALA A 54 -0.66 -3.61 -1.71
C ALA A 54 0.55 -3.16 -2.54
N GLN A 55 0.42 -2.09 -3.33
CA GLN A 55 1.53 -1.53 -4.11
C GLN A 55 2.68 -1.04 -3.21
N THR A 56 2.35 -0.31 -2.14
CA THR A 56 3.35 0.17 -1.18
C THR A 56 4.07 -0.99 -0.51
N SER A 57 3.34 -2.06 -0.13
CA SER A 57 3.94 -3.26 0.46
C SER A 57 4.90 -3.98 -0.51
N ASP A 58 4.54 -4.05 -1.79
CA ASP A 58 5.40 -4.61 -2.84
C ASP A 58 6.65 -3.75 -3.02
N ALA A 59 6.50 -2.42 -3.10
CA ALA A 59 7.61 -1.48 -3.22
C ALA A 59 8.62 -1.60 -2.04
N VAL A 60 8.12 -1.65 -0.80
CA VAL A 60 8.95 -1.89 0.39
C VAL A 60 9.71 -3.21 0.30
N THR A 61 9.04 -4.27 -0.17
CA THR A 61 9.64 -5.60 -0.29
C THR A 61 10.75 -5.60 -1.33
N ILE A 62 10.52 -4.95 -2.47
CA ILE A 62 11.51 -4.79 -3.55
C ILE A 62 12.70 -3.97 -3.04
N ALA A 63 12.45 -2.84 -2.38
CA ALA A 63 13.49 -1.98 -1.84
C ALA A 63 14.37 -2.73 -0.83
N LYS A 64 13.76 -3.45 0.12
CA LYS A 64 14.47 -4.27 1.10
C LYS A 64 15.28 -5.38 0.46
N ARG A 65 14.72 -6.09 -0.52
CA ARG A 65 15.45 -7.16 -1.22
C ARG A 65 16.68 -6.60 -1.95
N THR A 66 16.53 -5.49 -2.67
CA THR A 66 17.65 -4.83 -3.36
C THR A 66 18.69 -4.28 -2.38
N LEU A 67 18.26 -3.78 -1.22
CA LEU A 67 19.15 -3.34 -0.16
C LEU A 67 19.95 -4.51 0.45
N GLU A 68 19.32 -5.67 0.68
CA GLU A 68 20.02 -6.86 1.17
C GLU A 68 20.95 -7.46 0.11
N GLU A 69 20.55 -7.45 -1.17
CA GLU A 69 21.44 -7.81 -2.29
C GLU A 69 22.69 -6.91 -2.31
N ALA A 70 22.51 -5.59 -2.17
CA ALA A 70 23.62 -4.65 -2.11
C ALA A 70 24.47 -4.86 -0.85
N ARG A 71 23.85 -5.09 0.31
CA ARG A 71 24.55 -5.32 1.59
C ARG A 71 25.55 -6.49 1.50
N GLY A 72 25.22 -7.53 0.75
CA GLY A 72 26.09 -8.69 0.54
C GLY A 72 27.30 -8.46 -0.37
N LYS A 73 27.40 -7.30 -1.04
CA LYS A 73 28.48 -6.99 -2.00
C LYS A 73 29.60 -6.17 -1.35
N THR A 74 30.84 -6.46 -1.71
CA THR A 74 31.98 -5.57 -1.40
C THR A 74 31.88 -4.29 -2.24
N LEU A 75 32.58 -3.22 -1.84
CA LEU A 75 32.56 -1.98 -2.62
C LEU A 75 33.13 -2.18 -4.03
N ALA A 76 34.18 -2.99 -4.17
CA ALA A 76 34.75 -3.34 -5.46
C ALA A 76 33.73 -4.09 -6.35
N GLN A 77 32.98 -5.04 -5.78
CA GLN A 77 31.91 -5.74 -6.51
C GLN A 77 30.78 -4.79 -6.93
N MET A 78 30.43 -3.81 -6.10
CA MET A 78 29.41 -2.80 -6.45
C MET A 78 29.82 -1.98 -7.67
N TYR A 79 31.08 -1.53 -7.78
CA TYR A 79 31.55 -0.79 -8.95
C TYR A 79 31.44 -1.61 -10.24
N VAL A 80 31.78 -2.90 -10.16
CA VAL A 80 31.67 -3.82 -11.31
C VAL A 80 30.21 -4.05 -11.70
N ASP A 81 29.35 -4.36 -10.72
CA ASP A 81 27.96 -4.72 -10.97
C ASP A 81 27.08 -3.55 -11.41
N TYR A 82 27.45 -2.33 -11.04
CA TYR A 82 26.71 -1.11 -11.36
C TYR A 82 27.38 -0.30 -12.48
N GLU A 83 28.32 -0.92 -13.21
CA GLU A 83 29.00 -0.36 -14.38
C GLU A 83 29.57 1.06 -14.15
N ASP A 84 30.00 1.34 -12.92
CA ASP A 84 30.56 2.65 -12.57
C ASP A 84 32.02 2.71 -13.04
N VAL A 85 32.20 3.35 -14.20
CA VAL A 85 33.48 3.43 -14.93
C VAL A 85 34.58 4.09 -14.11
N ASP A 86 34.22 5.04 -13.24
CA ASP A 86 35.18 5.81 -12.45
C ASP A 86 35.53 5.15 -11.12
N ALA A 87 34.82 4.08 -10.74
CA ALA A 87 34.98 3.35 -9.48
C ALA A 87 35.09 4.30 -8.26
N ALA A 88 34.24 5.31 -8.22
CA ALA A 88 34.28 6.39 -7.26
C ALA A 88 32.92 6.59 -6.58
N LEU A 89 32.93 7.02 -5.32
CA LEU A 89 31.71 7.44 -4.66
C LEU A 89 31.35 8.88 -5.08
N PRO A 90 30.06 9.22 -5.20
CA PRO A 90 28.90 8.36 -5.01
C PRO A 90 28.63 7.45 -6.21
N ILE A 91 28.23 6.20 -5.95
CA ILE A 91 27.63 5.34 -6.97
C ILE A 91 26.15 5.75 -7.06
N ASP A 92 25.70 6.10 -8.25
CA ASP A 92 24.31 6.43 -8.52
C ASP A 92 23.84 5.63 -9.73
N TYR A 93 23.23 4.48 -9.46
CA TYR A 93 22.87 3.52 -10.48
C TYR A 93 21.35 3.42 -10.62
N ASP A 94 20.86 3.88 -11.77
CA ASP A 94 19.51 3.65 -12.22
C ASP A 94 19.45 2.34 -13.01
N PHE A 95 18.58 1.43 -12.59
CA PHE A 95 18.37 0.17 -13.30
C PHE A 95 17.62 0.38 -14.64
N GLY A 96 17.21 1.62 -14.94
CA GLY A 96 16.72 2.05 -16.25
C GLY A 96 15.48 1.28 -16.68
N SER A 97 15.57 0.56 -17.80
CA SER A 97 14.47 -0.24 -18.33
C SER A 97 14.25 -1.57 -17.59
N GLN A 98 15.12 -1.94 -16.65
CA GLN A 98 14.95 -3.15 -15.84
C GLN A 98 13.87 -2.92 -14.79
N THR A 99 12.65 -3.13 -15.23
CA THR A 99 11.47 -3.08 -14.36
C THR A 99 11.34 -4.37 -13.54
N VAL A 100 10.82 -4.22 -12.32
CA VAL A 100 10.43 -5.36 -11.48
C VAL A 100 8.91 -5.45 -11.48
N ALA A 101 8.37 -6.58 -11.92
CA ALA A 101 6.94 -6.84 -11.83
C ALA A 101 6.55 -7.12 -10.38
N GLY A 102 5.60 -6.35 -9.83
CA GLY A 102 4.89 -6.73 -8.61
C GLY A 102 3.50 -7.27 -8.93
N ARG A 103 2.63 -7.33 -7.93
CA ARG A 103 1.30 -7.94 -8.09
C ARG A 103 0.34 -7.09 -8.91
N THR A 104 0.44 -5.76 -8.76
CA THR A 104 -0.52 -4.80 -9.30
C THR A 104 0.12 -3.62 -10.02
N ALA A 105 1.45 -3.55 -10.06
CA ALA A 105 2.19 -2.47 -10.69
C ALA A 105 3.59 -2.94 -11.10
N THR A 106 4.22 -2.12 -11.92
CA THR A 106 5.60 -2.27 -12.37
C THR A 106 6.46 -1.24 -11.66
N TYR A 107 7.60 -1.67 -11.13
CA TYR A 107 8.47 -0.83 -10.30
C TYR A 107 9.79 -0.56 -10.99
N LEU A 108 10.22 0.69 -10.92
CA LEU A 108 11.59 1.10 -11.20
C LEU A 108 12.37 1.16 -9.89
N ARG A 109 13.67 0.92 -9.97
CA ARG A 109 14.56 0.95 -8.82
C ARG A 109 15.82 1.72 -9.15
N ARG A 110 16.36 2.40 -8.15
CA ARG A 110 17.62 3.13 -8.20
C ARG A 110 18.38 2.89 -6.91
N ILE A 111 19.70 2.76 -6.99
CA ILE A 111 20.56 2.61 -5.82
C ILE A 111 21.59 3.73 -5.78
N ILE A 112 21.72 4.35 -4.62
CA ILE A 112 22.67 5.42 -4.35
C ILE A 112 23.56 4.97 -3.20
N VAL A 113 24.88 4.91 -3.43
CA VAL A 113 25.87 4.56 -2.43
C VAL A 113 26.83 5.72 -2.28
N GLU A 114 26.95 6.27 -1.08
CA GLU A 114 27.82 7.41 -0.82
C GLU A 114 28.51 7.29 0.55
N SER A 115 29.63 8.00 0.72
CA SER A 115 30.24 8.13 2.04
C SER A 115 29.44 9.10 2.90
N THR A 116 29.43 8.87 4.20
CA THR A 116 28.76 9.80 5.12
C THR A 116 29.68 10.97 5.50
N ALA A 117 29.11 12.15 5.75
CA ALA A 117 29.89 13.28 6.29
C ALA A 117 30.49 13.00 7.69
N ALA A 118 29.95 12.00 8.40
CA ALA A 118 30.42 11.61 9.73
C ALA A 118 31.72 10.79 9.69
N SER A 119 31.90 9.96 8.65
CA SER A 119 33.12 9.16 8.46
C SER A 119 33.22 8.66 7.02
N VAL A 120 34.44 8.67 6.49
CA VAL A 120 34.80 8.07 5.19
C VAL A 120 34.73 6.54 5.20
N ASP A 121 34.74 5.93 6.39
CA ASP A 121 34.61 4.49 6.59
C ASP A 121 33.14 4.06 6.73
N LEU A 122 32.19 4.98 6.70
CA LEU A 122 30.76 4.70 6.72
C LEU A 122 30.16 4.97 5.35
N LEU A 123 29.50 3.95 4.81
CA LEU A 123 28.74 4.01 3.59
C LEU A 123 27.25 4.11 3.92
N ARG A 124 26.57 5.07 3.29
CA ARG A 124 25.12 5.15 3.20
C ARG A 124 24.70 4.51 1.89
N ILE A 125 23.91 3.44 1.99
CA ILE A 125 23.26 2.80 0.84
C ILE A 125 21.78 3.18 0.91
N ARG A 126 21.29 3.90 -0.10
CA ARG A 126 19.89 4.22 -0.30
C ARG A 126 19.37 3.46 -1.51
N VAL A 127 18.22 2.81 -1.37
CA VAL A 127 17.47 2.22 -2.48
C VAL A 127 16.18 3.00 -2.63
N GLU A 128 15.95 3.55 -3.81
CA GLU A 128 14.72 4.24 -4.21
C GLU A 128 13.92 3.31 -5.12
N VAL A 129 12.63 3.17 -4.84
CA VAL A 129 11.69 2.41 -5.66
C VAL A 129 10.56 3.34 -6.07
N VAL A 130 10.33 3.43 -7.37
CA VAL A 130 9.35 4.33 -7.99
C VAL A 130 8.32 3.51 -8.75
N TRP A 131 7.06 3.89 -8.65
CA TRP A 131 5.98 3.33 -9.46
C TRP A 131 4.93 4.39 -9.78
N ALA A 132 4.04 4.08 -10.71
CA ALA A 132 2.91 4.92 -11.07
C ALA A 132 1.58 4.22 -10.80
N ASP A 133 0.51 4.99 -10.73
CA ASP A 133 -0.85 4.46 -10.81
C ASP A 133 -1.06 3.68 -12.13
N GLU A 134 -2.02 2.76 -12.14
CA GLU A 134 -2.32 1.95 -13.33
C GLU A 134 -2.68 2.84 -14.53
N GLY A 135 -1.97 2.66 -15.65
CA GLY A 135 -2.16 3.43 -16.88
C GLY A 135 -1.50 4.81 -16.89
N ALA A 136 -0.86 5.23 -15.80
CA ALA A 136 -0.08 6.46 -15.75
C ALA A 136 1.37 6.24 -16.19
N ASP A 137 2.00 7.29 -16.71
CA ASP A 137 3.44 7.34 -16.96
C ASP A 137 4.17 7.55 -15.62
N VAL A 138 5.24 6.79 -15.36
CA VAL A 138 6.08 6.94 -14.17
C VAL A 138 6.82 8.28 -14.11
N ASN A 139 6.94 8.95 -15.25
CA ASN A 139 7.50 10.31 -15.33
C ASN A 139 6.46 11.39 -15.00
N ASP A 140 5.17 11.06 -14.91
CA ASP A 140 4.13 12.01 -14.47
C ASP A 140 4.16 12.16 -12.95
N LEU A 141 4.62 13.32 -12.49
CA LEU A 141 4.74 13.65 -11.07
C LEU A 141 3.41 13.58 -10.31
N MET A 142 2.27 13.70 -10.98
CA MET A 142 0.96 13.63 -10.32
C MET A 142 0.59 12.21 -9.88
N HIS A 143 1.12 11.20 -10.57
CA HIS A 143 0.82 9.79 -10.34
C HIS A 143 2.03 8.99 -9.90
N ARG A 144 3.19 9.64 -9.80
CA ARG A 144 4.43 9.04 -9.35
C ARG A 144 4.43 8.87 -7.83
N HIS A 145 4.62 7.63 -7.41
CA HIS A 145 4.85 7.26 -6.02
C HIS A 145 6.30 6.81 -5.86
N GLU A 146 6.88 7.12 -4.71
CA GLU A 146 8.27 6.82 -4.41
C GLU A 146 8.43 6.39 -2.95
N ILE A 147 9.26 5.38 -2.73
CA ILE A 147 9.72 5.00 -1.41
C ILE A 147 11.24 4.83 -1.41
N SER A 148 11.88 5.28 -0.34
CA SER A 148 13.31 5.07 -0.11
C SER A 148 13.55 4.29 1.17
N VAL A 149 14.53 3.38 1.12
CA VAL A 149 15.04 2.65 2.29
C VAL A 149 16.55 2.84 2.35
N GLU A 150 17.06 3.12 3.54
CA GLU A 150 18.47 3.42 3.77
C GLU A 150 19.11 2.44 4.75
N LEU A 151 20.39 2.14 4.52
CA LEU A 151 21.25 1.36 5.41
C LEU A 151 22.58 2.08 5.56
N LEU A 152 23.06 2.16 6.81
CA LEU A 152 24.44 2.53 7.10
C LEU A 152 25.26 1.26 7.34
N ARG A 153 26.41 1.16 6.67
CA ARG A 153 27.38 0.08 6.92
C ARG A 153 28.81 0.61 6.96
N THR A 154 29.70 -0.11 7.63
CA THR A 154 31.13 0.16 7.55
C THR A 154 31.67 -0.30 6.18
N ARG A 155 32.66 0.42 5.66
CA ARG A 155 33.47 0.00 4.53
C ARG A 155 34.25 -1.22 4.98
N GLN A 156 33.82 -2.39 4.57
CA GLN A 156 34.56 -3.62 4.85
C GLN A 156 35.80 -3.59 3.96
N GLU A 157 36.98 -3.55 4.57
CA GLU A 157 38.23 -3.70 3.85
C GLU A 157 38.35 -5.17 3.42
N ASP A 158 38.60 -5.39 2.13
CA ASP A 158 38.92 -6.72 1.61
C ASP A 158 40.28 -7.13 2.22
N PHE A 159 40.26 -8.10 3.14
CA PHE A 159 41.47 -8.74 3.68
C PHE A 159 42.02 -9.78 2.71
#